data_AF-A0A2V2UZZ5-F1
#
_entry.id   AF-A0A2V2UZZ5-F1
#
_cell.length_a   1.000
_cell.length_b   1.000
_cell.length_c   1.000
_cell.angle_alpha   90.00
_cell.angle_beta   90.00
_cell.angle_gamma   90.00
#
_symmetry.space_group_name_H-M   'P 1'
#
loop_
_entity.id
_entity.type
_entity.pdbx_description
1 polymer ?
#
loop_
_entity_poly.entity_id
_entity_poly.type
_entity_poly.pdbx_seq_one_letter_code
_entity_poly.pdbx_strand_id
1 'polypeptide(L)'
;MSGRPEEGIYGNLESQSSNVSQGGWRRARSQFESETDYSSVSRRRLEGMHRPQWTMSSSVEDILLEGSTLRNNMKLNEFLRSNFGEEWVVERNGNVTMEAFVQEPDAYVQDQQFLRRIVNLTAYQALGAIYKLHHEGVYSLRQWRGFKSKNTVTPLAKGKLNAVLTQVQIEEKREAEEKRKAEEKRKAEEKREAEERLRREEDERQRRAQEMKFTISTTIEEVLFKGGVRVKEKKLNDFSYDGIGRQGRCGHQSGGFAEGVFQGPREVYPR
;
A
#
# COMPACT_ATOMS: atom_id res chain seq x y z
N MET A 1 93.83 -29.24 35.54
CA MET A 1 94.61 -28.05 35.14
C MET A 1 93.62 -26.96 34.72
N SER A 2 93.85 -25.74 35.19
CA SER A 2 93.24 -24.44 34.83
C SER A 2 91.71 -24.35 34.83
N GLY A 3 91.01 -23.60 35.68
CA GLY A 3 91.38 -22.36 36.36
C GLY A 3 90.80 -21.16 35.60
N ARG A 4 89.74 -20.52 36.12
CA ARG A 4 89.76 -19.12 36.60
C ARG A 4 88.35 -18.67 37.06
N PRO A 5 88.23 -18.01 38.23
CA PRO A 5 87.01 -17.37 38.73
C PRO A 5 87.06 -15.84 38.58
N GLU A 6 86.05 -15.18 39.19
CA GLU A 6 85.96 -13.75 39.56
C GLU A 6 85.47 -12.78 38.47
N GLU A 7 84.76 -11.69 38.76
CA GLU A 7 84.06 -11.10 39.93
C GLU A 7 83.28 -9.91 39.33
N GLY A 8 82.22 -9.45 39.98
CA GLY A 8 81.47 -8.29 39.49
C GLY A 8 80.31 -7.88 40.37
N ILE A 9 80.63 -7.55 41.61
CA ILE A 9 79.77 -6.94 42.63
C ILE A 9 79.20 -5.61 42.12
N TYR A 10 77.89 -5.39 42.31
CA TYR A 10 77.24 -4.21 42.92
C TYR A 10 75.72 -4.52 42.87
N GLY A 11 74.97 -4.64 43.96
CA GLY A 11 75.04 -3.92 45.22
C GLY A 11 73.83 -2.99 45.30
N ASN A 12 72.73 -3.54 45.84
CA ASN A 12 71.56 -2.89 46.46
C ASN A 12 70.82 -1.74 45.75
N LEU A 13 69.52 -1.95 45.55
CA LEU A 13 68.53 -1.07 46.17
C LEU A 13 67.40 -1.93 46.78
N GLU A 14 67.30 -1.83 48.10
CA GLU A 14 66.31 -2.44 48.96
C GLU A 14 64.96 -1.72 48.84
N SER A 15 63.90 -2.53 48.95
CA SER A 15 62.68 -2.24 49.71
C SER A 15 61.70 -1.19 49.17
N GLN A 16 60.49 -1.65 48.84
CA GLN A 16 59.35 -1.48 49.75
C GLN A 16 58.10 -2.30 49.32
N SER A 17 57.64 -3.14 50.26
CA SER A 17 56.24 -3.43 50.66
C SER A 17 55.27 -4.04 49.63
N SER A 18 54.77 -5.29 49.76
CA SER A 18 53.93 -5.88 50.83
C SER A 18 52.57 -5.14 50.96
N ASN A 19 51.35 -5.69 51.02
CA ASN A 19 50.73 -7.02 51.16
C ASN A 19 49.29 -6.89 50.55
N VAL A 20 48.54 -7.91 50.14
CA VAL A 20 47.74 -8.81 51.00
C VAL A 20 47.01 -9.83 50.11
N SER A 21 47.08 -11.11 50.53
CA SER A 21 46.32 -12.25 50.01
C SER A 21 44.95 -12.38 50.65
N GLN A 22 43.95 -12.88 49.90
CA GLN A 22 42.81 -13.71 50.32
C GLN A 22 42.10 -14.13 49.00
N GLY A 23 41.97 -15.39 48.58
CA GLY A 23 41.62 -16.60 49.30
C GLY A 23 40.26 -17.06 48.78
N GLY A 24 40.17 -18.21 48.08
CA GLY A 24 38.87 -18.83 47.75
C GLY A 24 38.78 -19.58 46.42
N TRP A 25 39.22 -20.84 46.40
CA TRP A 25 38.76 -21.81 45.39
C TRP A 25 37.28 -22.15 45.60
N ARG A 26 36.44 -22.13 44.54
CA ARG A 26 35.59 -23.26 44.04
C ARG A 26 34.82 -22.88 42.75
N ARG A 27 34.59 -23.91 41.94
CA ARG A 27 34.00 -23.99 40.59
C ARG A 27 32.59 -23.38 40.43
N ALA A 28 32.33 -22.80 39.24
CA ALA A 28 31.15 -23.08 38.43
C ALA A 28 31.44 -22.75 36.95
N ARG A 29 31.42 -23.78 36.10
CA ARG A 29 31.47 -23.68 34.64
C ARG A 29 30.09 -23.19 34.18
N SER A 30 29.95 -21.89 33.90
CA SER A 30 28.76 -21.36 33.23
C SER A 30 28.99 -21.44 31.72
N GLN A 31 28.27 -22.36 31.08
CA GLN A 31 28.18 -22.43 29.63
C GLN A 31 27.37 -21.22 29.20
N PHE A 32 27.95 -20.41 28.31
CA PHE A 32 27.29 -19.28 27.69
C PHE A 32 26.14 -19.83 26.84
N GLU A 33 24.94 -19.84 27.41
CA GLU A 33 23.71 -20.18 26.72
C GLU A 33 23.52 -19.18 25.59
N SER A 34 23.49 -19.71 24.37
CA SER A 34 23.17 -18.98 23.16
C SER A 34 21.71 -18.53 23.22
N GLU A 35 21.46 -17.39 23.86
CA GLU A 35 20.25 -16.60 23.67
C GLU A 35 20.28 -16.02 22.25
N THR A 36 19.99 -16.87 21.28
CA THR A 36 19.54 -16.39 19.99
C THR A 36 18.07 -16.04 20.17
N ASP A 37 17.86 -14.83 20.68
CA ASP A 37 16.56 -14.18 20.70
C ASP A 37 16.19 -13.89 19.24
N TYR A 38 15.75 -14.93 18.52
CA TYR A 38 15.23 -14.84 17.17
C TYR A 38 13.95 -14.02 17.24
N SER A 39 14.15 -12.70 17.15
CA SER A 39 13.14 -11.67 17.05
C SER A 39 11.98 -12.15 16.18
N SER A 40 10.79 -12.17 16.78
CA SER A 40 9.50 -12.45 16.15
C SER A 40 9.22 -11.58 14.90
N VAL A 41 10.04 -10.57 14.64
CA VAL A 41 10.02 -9.71 13.45
C VAL A 41 10.64 -10.41 12.24
N SER A 42 11.71 -11.20 12.42
CA SER A 42 12.37 -11.93 11.34
C SER A 42 11.51 -13.07 10.82
N ARG A 43 10.78 -13.76 11.73
CA ARG A 43 9.80 -14.79 11.35
C ARG A 43 8.68 -14.23 10.49
N ARG A 44 8.11 -13.07 10.86
CA ARG A 44 7.07 -12.38 10.08
C ARG A 44 7.55 -11.90 8.71
N ARG A 45 8.82 -11.49 8.56
CA ARG A 45 9.36 -11.08 7.26
C ARG A 45 9.67 -12.26 6.34
N LEU A 46 10.14 -13.38 6.88
CA LEU A 46 10.41 -14.59 6.09
C LEU A 46 9.11 -15.28 5.63
N GLU A 47 8.07 -15.31 6.48
CA GLU A 47 6.72 -15.79 6.11
C GLU A 47 6.02 -14.89 5.07
N GLY A 48 6.42 -13.63 4.95
CA GLY A 48 5.89 -12.69 3.95
C GLY A 48 6.41 -12.91 2.52
N MET A 49 7.56 -13.59 2.35
CA MET A 49 8.16 -13.83 1.03
C MET A 49 7.56 -15.03 0.28
N HIS A 50 6.85 -15.92 0.98
CA HIS A 50 6.29 -17.16 0.42
C HIS A 50 4.76 -17.24 0.46
N ARG A 51 4.05 -16.20 0.90
CA ARG A 51 2.58 -16.21 0.88
C ARG A 51 2.10 -16.15 -0.57
N PRO A 52 1.39 -17.16 -1.08
CA PRO A 52 0.83 -17.09 -2.42
C PRO A 52 -0.09 -15.86 -2.52
N GLN A 53 0.13 -15.01 -3.53
CA GLN A 53 -0.80 -13.93 -3.86
C GLN A 53 -2.00 -14.54 -4.57
N TRP A 54 -2.99 -14.94 -3.78
CA TRP A 54 -4.23 -15.47 -4.32
C TRP A 54 -5.02 -14.38 -5.05
N THR A 55 -5.66 -14.76 -6.14
CA THR A 55 -6.51 -13.87 -6.95
C THR A 55 -7.87 -14.53 -7.17
N MET A 56 -8.85 -13.79 -7.71
CA MET A 56 -10.16 -14.37 -8.05
C MET A 56 -10.07 -15.50 -9.09
N SER A 57 -9.00 -15.55 -9.89
CA SER A 57 -8.72 -16.62 -10.86
C SER A 57 -7.98 -17.83 -10.27
N SER A 58 -7.52 -17.76 -9.02
CA SER A 58 -6.80 -18.87 -8.39
C SER A 58 -7.67 -20.12 -8.28
N SER A 59 -7.04 -21.28 -8.49
CA SER A 59 -7.71 -22.58 -8.42
C SER A 59 -8.10 -22.92 -6.99
N VAL A 60 -9.27 -23.54 -6.82
CA VAL A 60 -9.67 -24.09 -5.52
C VAL A 60 -8.75 -25.25 -5.10
N GLU A 61 -8.19 -25.98 -6.07
CA GLU A 61 -7.21 -27.03 -5.81
C GLU A 61 -5.95 -26.45 -5.18
N ASP A 62 -5.33 -25.45 -5.80
CA ASP A 62 -4.10 -24.81 -5.29
C ASP A 62 -4.29 -24.24 -3.87
N ILE A 63 -5.45 -23.62 -3.61
CA ILE A 63 -5.76 -23.03 -2.29
C ILE A 63 -5.96 -24.12 -1.23
N LEU A 64 -6.66 -25.20 -1.57
CA LEU A 64 -6.93 -26.28 -0.61
C LEU A 64 -5.68 -27.13 -0.33
N LEU A 65 -4.84 -27.31 -1.35
CA LEU A 65 -3.58 -28.03 -1.31
C LEU A 65 -2.39 -27.16 -0.86
N GLU A 66 -2.62 -25.89 -0.53
CA GLU A 66 -1.59 -24.99 -0.01
C GLU A 66 -0.88 -25.62 1.20
N GLY A 67 0.44 -25.78 1.09
CA GLY A 67 1.29 -26.40 2.11
C GLY A 67 1.16 -27.93 2.23
N SER A 68 0.43 -28.59 1.33
CA SER A 68 0.33 -30.05 1.29
C SER A 68 1.47 -30.68 0.47
N THR A 69 1.78 -31.94 0.77
CA THR A 69 2.72 -32.75 -0.03
C THR A 69 2.04 -33.41 -1.23
N LEU A 70 0.75 -33.18 -1.43
CA LEU A 70 -0.03 -33.76 -2.51
C LEU A 70 0.44 -33.21 -3.85
N ARG A 71 0.77 -34.13 -4.75
CA ARG A 71 1.10 -33.83 -6.15
C ARG A 71 -0.10 -34.16 -7.03
N ASN A 72 -0.26 -33.40 -8.11
CA ASN A 72 -1.26 -33.67 -9.13
C ASN A 72 -1.04 -35.11 -9.65
N ASN A 73 -2.11 -35.91 -9.68
CA ASN A 73 -2.08 -37.33 -10.08
C ASN A 73 -1.30 -38.28 -9.16
N MET A 74 -1.07 -37.92 -7.90
CA MET A 74 -0.50 -38.85 -6.90
C MET A 74 -1.29 -40.16 -6.85
N LYS A 75 -0.58 -41.29 -6.77
CA LYS A 75 -1.19 -42.62 -6.60
C LYS A 75 -1.40 -42.96 -5.12
N LEU A 76 -2.31 -43.90 -4.85
CA LEU A 76 -2.63 -44.34 -3.49
C LEU A 76 -1.39 -44.78 -2.71
N ASN A 77 -0.52 -45.62 -3.27
CA ASN A 77 0.67 -46.07 -2.55
C ASN A 77 1.66 -44.93 -2.27
N GLU A 78 1.77 -43.94 -3.15
CA GLU A 78 2.60 -42.77 -2.91
C GLU A 78 2.04 -41.90 -1.78
N PHE A 79 0.72 -41.72 -1.75
CA PHE A 79 0.01 -41.05 -0.67
C PHE A 79 0.19 -41.76 0.67
N LEU A 80 0.02 -43.09 0.70
CA LEU A 80 0.18 -43.89 1.91
C LEU A 80 1.60 -43.83 2.46
N ARG A 81 2.61 -43.94 1.59
CA ARG A 81 4.02 -43.80 2.00
C ARG A 81 4.33 -42.43 2.58
N SER A 82 3.80 -41.37 1.96
CA SER A 82 3.99 -39.99 2.45
C SER A 82 3.34 -39.72 3.81
N ASN A 83 2.30 -40.47 4.20
CA ASN A 83 1.54 -40.19 5.44
C ASN A 83 1.77 -41.23 6.55
N PHE A 84 2.03 -42.49 6.19
CA PHE A 84 2.14 -43.62 7.13
C PHE A 84 3.50 -44.36 7.06
N GLY A 85 4.34 -44.09 6.07
CA GLY A 85 5.66 -44.70 5.89
C GLY A 85 5.70 -45.86 4.87
N GLU A 86 6.91 -46.35 4.57
CA GLU A 86 7.17 -47.33 3.49
C GLU A 86 6.50 -48.70 3.69
N GLU A 87 6.07 -49.02 4.91
CA GLU A 87 5.44 -50.30 5.26
C GLU A 87 3.99 -50.41 4.74
N TRP A 88 3.33 -49.28 4.47
CA TRP A 88 1.94 -49.24 4.05
C TRP A 88 1.83 -49.24 2.52
N VAL A 89 1.64 -50.44 1.95
CA VAL A 89 1.54 -50.67 0.51
C VAL A 89 0.32 -51.53 0.19
N VAL A 90 -0.53 -51.04 -0.71
CA VAL A 90 -1.61 -51.83 -1.33
C VAL A 90 -1.03 -52.59 -2.53
N GLU A 91 -1.60 -53.75 -2.84
CA GLU A 91 -1.22 -54.57 -3.99
C GLU A 91 -1.20 -53.77 -5.30
N ARG A 92 -0.41 -54.23 -6.29
CA ARG A 92 -0.21 -53.50 -7.57
C ARG A 92 -1.54 -53.11 -8.24
N ASN A 93 -2.55 -53.98 -8.16
CA ASN A 93 -3.86 -53.76 -8.75
C ASN A 93 -4.73 -52.74 -7.98
N GLY A 94 -4.44 -52.51 -6.69
CA GLY A 94 -5.10 -51.50 -5.87
C GLY A 94 -4.38 -50.14 -5.87
N ASN A 95 -3.23 -50.02 -6.52
CA ASN A 95 -2.47 -48.76 -6.60
C ASN A 95 -3.03 -47.80 -7.67
N VAL A 96 -4.23 -47.29 -7.41
CA VAL A 96 -4.95 -46.35 -8.27
C VAL A 96 -4.57 -44.89 -8.02
N THR A 97 -5.08 -43.97 -8.84
CA THR A 97 -4.96 -42.53 -8.57
C THR A 97 -5.77 -42.16 -7.34
N MET A 98 -5.35 -41.11 -6.62
CA MET A 98 -6.14 -40.61 -5.48
C MET A 98 -7.55 -40.19 -5.87
N GLU A 99 -7.76 -39.72 -7.10
CA GLU A 99 -9.08 -39.38 -7.63
C GLU A 99 -10.02 -40.60 -7.70
N ALA A 100 -9.54 -41.74 -8.22
CA ALA A 100 -10.31 -42.98 -8.25
C ALA A 100 -10.55 -43.54 -6.84
N PHE A 101 -9.57 -43.42 -5.96
CA PHE A 101 -9.69 -43.88 -4.58
C PHE A 101 -10.67 -43.05 -3.74
N VAL A 102 -10.74 -41.72 -3.96
CA VAL A 102 -11.70 -40.84 -3.26
C VAL A 102 -13.16 -41.17 -3.61
N GLN A 103 -13.40 -41.70 -4.80
CA GLN A 103 -14.74 -42.11 -5.25
C GLN A 103 -15.25 -43.33 -4.50
N GLU A 104 -14.43 -44.39 -4.44
CA GLU A 104 -14.83 -45.68 -3.90
C GLU A 104 -13.70 -46.29 -3.03
N PRO A 105 -13.42 -45.73 -1.84
CA PRO A 105 -12.30 -46.17 -1.02
C PRO A 105 -12.43 -47.64 -0.56
N ASP A 106 -13.66 -48.08 -0.29
CA ASP A 106 -13.98 -49.47 0.13
C ASP A 106 -13.66 -50.53 -0.94
N ALA A 107 -13.59 -50.13 -2.22
CA ALA A 107 -13.22 -51.05 -3.32
C ALA A 107 -11.72 -51.41 -3.30
N TYR A 108 -10.88 -50.58 -2.69
CA TYR A 108 -9.42 -50.73 -2.73
C TYR A 108 -8.80 -51.14 -1.39
N VAL A 109 -9.44 -50.81 -0.27
CA VAL A 109 -8.93 -51.15 1.07
C VAL A 109 -10.06 -51.82 1.86
N GLN A 110 -9.89 -53.11 2.16
CA GLN A 110 -10.91 -53.88 2.87
C GLN A 110 -10.90 -53.64 4.39
N ASP A 111 -9.75 -53.28 4.96
CA ASP A 111 -9.63 -52.98 6.38
C ASP A 111 -10.30 -51.63 6.73
N GLN A 112 -11.46 -51.73 7.36
CA GLN A 112 -12.29 -50.60 7.78
C GLN A 112 -11.62 -49.71 8.83
N GLN A 113 -10.76 -50.26 9.71
CA GLN A 113 -10.03 -49.45 10.68
C GLN A 113 -8.93 -48.64 9.99
N PHE A 114 -8.26 -49.25 9.01
CA PHE A 114 -7.25 -48.56 8.22
C PHE A 114 -7.86 -47.49 7.31
N LEU A 115 -8.98 -47.79 6.64
CA LEU A 115 -9.74 -46.80 5.87
C LEU A 115 -10.14 -45.60 6.72
N ARG A 116 -10.64 -45.83 7.93
CA ARG A 116 -10.99 -44.75 8.85
C ARG A 116 -9.80 -43.85 9.16
N ARG A 117 -8.60 -44.41 9.30
CA ARG A 117 -7.37 -43.62 9.50
C ARG A 117 -7.05 -42.77 8.26
N ILE A 118 -7.17 -43.34 7.06
CA ILE A 118 -6.94 -42.63 5.79
C ILE A 118 -7.93 -41.47 5.63
N VAL A 119 -9.23 -41.72 5.80
CA VAL A 119 -10.29 -40.70 5.60
C VAL A 119 -10.20 -39.57 6.62
N ASN A 120 -9.66 -39.84 7.80
CA ASN A 120 -9.43 -38.82 8.83
C ASN A 120 -8.22 -37.90 8.53
N LEU A 121 -7.38 -38.23 7.54
CA LEU A 121 -6.26 -37.36 7.17
C LEU A 121 -6.75 -36.06 6.55
N THR A 122 -6.18 -34.94 6.98
CA THR A 122 -6.45 -33.60 6.43
C THR A 122 -6.22 -33.54 4.92
N ALA A 123 -5.16 -34.21 4.44
CA ALA A 123 -4.84 -34.28 3.02
C ALA A 123 -5.93 -35.01 2.22
N TYR A 124 -6.45 -36.13 2.73
CA TYR A 124 -7.55 -36.86 2.10
C TYR A 124 -8.84 -36.04 2.09
N GLN A 125 -9.16 -35.35 3.21
CA GLN A 125 -10.33 -34.47 3.27
C GLN A 125 -10.27 -33.31 2.26
N ALA A 126 -9.07 -32.77 2.00
CA ALA A 126 -8.85 -31.76 0.97
C ALA A 126 -9.14 -32.31 -0.43
N LEU A 127 -8.61 -33.51 -0.76
CA LEU A 127 -8.90 -34.19 -2.03
C LEU A 127 -10.39 -34.47 -2.21
N GLY A 128 -11.06 -34.97 -1.17
CA GLY A 128 -12.51 -35.19 -1.18
C GLY A 128 -13.30 -33.90 -1.42
N ALA A 129 -12.85 -32.78 -0.89
CA ALA A 129 -13.47 -31.48 -1.14
C ALA A 129 -13.23 -30.99 -2.58
N ILE A 130 -12.00 -31.13 -3.10
CA ILE A 130 -11.64 -30.75 -4.48
C ILE A 130 -12.46 -31.54 -5.48
N TYR A 131 -12.51 -32.87 -5.32
CA TYR A 131 -13.30 -33.75 -6.17
C TYR A 131 -14.77 -33.30 -6.23
N LYS A 132 -15.40 -33.09 -5.08
CA LYS A 132 -16.78 -32.61 -5.00
C LYS A 132 -16.97 -31.27 -5.71
N LEU A 133 -16.07 -30.32 -5.47
CA LEU A 133 -16.12 -28.99 -6.10
C LEU A 133 -16.01 -29.09 -7.63
N HIS A 134 -15.09 -29.92 -8.15
CA HIS A 134 -14.94 -30.14 -9.58
C HIS A 134 -16.20 -30.77 -10.20
N HIS A 135 -16.84 -31.73 -9.53
CA HIS A 135 -18.12 -32.29 -9.97
C HIS A 135 -19.26 -31.28 -9.98
N GLU A 136 -19.24 -30.31 -9.08
CA GLU A 136 -20.18 -29.20 -9.03
C GLU A 136 -19.79 -28.03 -9.96
N GLY A 137 -18.70 -28.17 -10.74
CA GLY A 137 -18.22 -27.18 -11.70
C GLY A 137 -17.49 -25.97 -11.10
N VAL A 138 -17.00 -26.10 -9.87
CA VAL A 138 -16.28 -25.05 -9.13
C VAL A 138 -14.78 -25.33 -9.20
N TYR A 139 -14.08 -24.60 -10.06
CA TYR A 139 -12.62 -24.72 -10.26
C TYR A 139 -11.84 -23.52 -9.72
N SER A 140 -12.47 -22.35 -9.64
CA SER A 140 -11.80 -21.10 -9.24
C SER A 140 -12.46 -20.42 -8.04
N LEU A 141 -11.69 -19.56 -7.36
CA LEU A 141 -12.16 -18.76 -6.23
C LEU A 141 -13.33 -17.84 -6.61
N ARG A 142 -13.36 -17.33 -7.85
CA ARG A 142 -14.48 -16.57 -8.41
C ARG A 142 -15.76 -17.39 -8.45
N GLN A 143 -15.68 -18.65 -8.88
CA GLN A 143 -16.84 -19.55 -8.92
C GLN A 143 -17.28 -19.92 -7.51
N TRP A 144 -16.34 -20.20 -6.60
CA TRP A 144 -16.61 -20.44 -5.19
C TRP A 144 -17.40 -19.28 -4.54
N ARG A 145 -17.12 -18.03 -4.92
CA ARG A 145 -17.87 -16.87 -4.40
C ARG A 145 -19.38 -17.01 -4.62
N GLY A 146 -19.80 -17.38 -5.84
CA GLY A 146 -21.20 -17.53 -6.25
C GLY A 146 -21.80 -18.91 -5.98
N PHE A 147 -21.00 -19.86 -5.47
CA PHE A 147 -21.45 -21.22 -5.23
C PHE A 147 -22.48 -21.28 -4.09
N LYS A 148 -23.66 -21.86 -4.34
CA LYS A 148 -24.78 -21.86 -3.39
C LYS A 148 -24.65 -22.94 -2.31
N SER A 149 -24.14 -24.12 -2.67
CA SER A 149 -24.16 -25.29 -1.78
C SER A 149 -22.89 -25.41 -0.93
N LYS A 150 -22.35 -24.30 -0.40
CA LYS A 150 -21.08 -24.29 0.37
C LYS A 150 -21.08 -25.21 1.61
N ASN A 151 -22.24 -25.66 2.06
CA ASN A 151 -22.40 -26.54 3.22
C ASN A 151 -22.17 -28.02 2.89
N THR A 152 -22.12 -28.42 1.62
CA THR A 152 -21.80 -29.79 1.19
C THR A 152 -20.31 -30.09 1.30
N VAL A 153 -19.49 -29.04 1.22
CA VAL A 153 -18.03 -29.09 1.33
C VAL A 153 -17.62 -29.21 2.79
N THR A 154 -16.56 -29.99 3.04
CA THR A 154 -15.97 -30.17 4.37
C THR A 154 -15.73 -28.82 5.06
N PRO A 155 -16.12 -28.64 6.34
CA PRO A 155 -16.00 -27.36 7.04
C PRO A 155 -14.60 -26.73 6.98
N LEU A 156 -13.55 -27.57 7.04
CA LEU A 156 -12.16 -27.14 6.92
C LEU A 156 -11.85 -26.50 5.57
N ALA A 157 -12.25 -27.16 4.48
CA ALA A 157 -12.05 -26.66 3.10
C ALA A 157 -12.84 -25.38 2.86
N LYS A 158 -14.11 -25.35 3.31
CA LYS A 158 -14.95 -24.14 3.27
C LYS A 158 -14.30 -22.97 4.02
N GLY A 159 -13.74 -23.24 5.22
CA GLY A 159 -13.05 -22.25 6.04
C GLY A 159 -11.84 -21.65 5.34
N LYS A 160 -10.96 -22.49 4.77
CA LYS A 160 -9.79 -22.05 4.00
C LYS A 160 -10.19 -21.16 2.81
N LEU A 161 -11.12 -21.63 1.96
CA LEU A 161 -11.55 -20.88 0.77
C LEU A 161 -12.19 -19.53 1.13
N ASN A 162 -12.96 -19.45 2.21
CA ASN A 162 -13.56 -18.20 2.67
C ASN A 162 -12.53 -17.23 3.27
N ALA A 163 -11.53 -17.75 3.98
CA ALA A 163 -10.43 -16.94 4.49
C ALA A 163 -9.66 -16.28 3.34
N VAL A 164 -9.30 -17.07 2.32
CA VAL A 164 -8.63 -16.57 1.12
C VAL A 164 -9.51 -15.58 0.35
N LEU A 165 -10.79 -15.91 0.13
CA LEU A 165 -11.73 -15.00 -0.53
C LEU A 165 -11.84 -13.64 0.16
N THR A 166 -11.83 -13.63 1.50
CA THR A 166 -11.87 -12.39 2.29
C THR A 166 -10.58 -11.60 2.14
N GLN A 167 -9.43 -12.27 2.18
CA GLN A 167 -8.12 -11.63 1.98
C GLN A 167 -8.04 -10.95 0.61
N VAL A 168 -8.39 -11.66 -0.47
CA VAL A 168 -8.36 -11.12 -1.84
C VAL A 168 -9.25 -9.88 -1.95
N GLN A 169 -10.45 -9.90 -1.35
CA GLN A 169 -11.35 -8.74 -1.38
C GLN A 169 -10.80 -7.53 -0.61
N ILE A 170 -10.05 -7.74 0.47
CA ILE A 170 -9.44 -6.65 1.23
C ILE A 170 -8.29 -6.04 0.42
N GLU A 171 -7.45 -6.87 -0.17
CA GLU A 171 -6.32 -6.43 -1.00
C GLU A 171 -6.82 -5.66 -2.24
N GLU A 172 -7.81 -6.19 -2.97
CA GLU A 172 -8.42 -5.51 -4.13
C GLU A 172 -9.01 -4.14 -3.76
N LYS A 173 -9.65 -4.02 -2.59
CA LYS A 173 -10.20 -2.73 -2.12
C LYS A 173 -9.10 -1.71 -1.81
N ARG A 174 -8.01 -2.16 -1.17
CA ARG A 174 -6.87 -1.29 -0.84
C ARG A 174 -6.19 -0.78 -2.11
N GLU A 175 -5.95 -1.66 -3.07
CA GLU A 175 -5.36 -1.27 -4.36
C GLU A 175 -6.26 -0.30 -5.13
N ALA A 176 -7.58 -0.53 -5.13
CA ALA A 176 -8.54 0.36 -5.79
C ALA A 176 -8.58 1.74 -5.12
N GLU A 177 -8.50 1.81 -3.79
CA GLU A 177 -8.43 3.06 -3.05
C GLU A 177 -7.12 3.82 -3.33
N GLU A 178 -5.99 3.12 -3.37
CA GLU A 178 -4.70 3.72 -3.70
C GLU A 178 -4.67 4.29 -5.12
N LYS A 179 -5.19 3.55 -6.10
CA LYS A 179 -5.34 4.01 -7.48
C LYS A 179 -6.21 5.27 -7.57
N ARG A 180 -7.32 5.32 -6.84
CA ARG A 180 -8.19 6.51 -6.76
C ARG A 180 -7.47 7.72 -6.18
N LYS A 181 -6.74 7.55 -5.06
CA LYS A 181 -5.95 8.63 -4.45
C LYS A 181 -4.83 9.12 -5.38
N ALA A 182 -4.17 8.22 -6.08
CA ALA A 182 -3.14 8.57 -7.06
C ALA A 182 -3.73 9.36 -8.24
N GLU A 183 -4.90 8.95 -8.75
CA GLU A 183 -5.60 9.66 -9.82
C GLU A 183 -6.07 11.05 -9.36
N GLU A 184 -6.63 11.16 -8.16
CA GLU A 184 -7.04 12.44 -7.58
C GLU A 184 -5.86 13.39 -7.41
N LYS A 185 -4.73 12.89 -6.91
CA LYS A 185 -3.49 13.67 -6.78
C LYS A 185 -3.01 14.18 -8.13
N ARG A 186 -3.01 13.33 -9.17
CA ARG A 186 -2.63 13.73 -10.53
C ARG A 186 -3.54 14.83 -11.09
N LYS A 187 -4.86 14.69 -10.90
CA LYS A 187 -5.83 15.72 -11.32
C LYS A 187 -5.64 17.04 -10.56
N ALA A 188 -5.34 16.97 -9.26
CA ALA A 188 -5.09 18.16 -8.46
C ALA A 188 -3.80 18.88 -8.88
N GLU A 189 -2.76 18.13 -9.23
CA GLU A 189 -1.50 18.66 -9.75
C GLU A 189 -1.69 19.31 -11.13
N GLU A 190 -2.36 18.64 -12.07
CA GLU A 190 -2.70 19.18 -13.38
C GLU A 190 -3.54 20.46 -13.28
N LYS A 191 -4.52 20.50 -12.36
CA LYS A 191 -5.31 21.69 -12.09
C LYS A 191 -4.46 22.85 -11.57
N ARG A 192 -3.52 22.57 -10.66
CA ARG A 192 -2.59 23.59 -10.12
C ARG A 192 -1.68 24.14 -11.22
N GLU A 193 -1.13 23.28 -12.07
CA GLU A 193 -0.33 23.72 -13.21
C GLU A 193 -1.13 24.56 -14.20
N ALA A 194 -2.36 24.16 -14.51
CA ALA A 194 -3.24 24.92 -15.40
C ALA A 194 -3.59 26.29 -14.82
N GLU A 195 -3.91 26.37 -13.53
CA GLU A 195 -4.18 27.64 -12.84
C GLU A 195 -2.94 28.54 -12.84
N GLU A 196 -1.75 27.99 -12.61
CA GLU A 196 -0.51 28.76 -12.66
C GLU A 196 -0.20 29.26 -14.08
N ARG A 197 -0.45 28.45 -15.11
CA ARG A 197 -0.32 28.88 -16.52
C ARG A 197 -1.28 30.02 -16.84
N LEU A 198 -2.54 29.94 -16.39
CA LEU A 198 -3.51 31.01 -16.58
C LEU A 198 -3.08 32.31 -15.90
N ARG A 199 -2.57 32.25 -14.65
CA ARG A 199 -2.04 33.42 -13.95
C ARG A 199 -0.86 34.04 -14.69
N ARG A 200 0.08 33.22 -15.18
CA ARG A 200 1.23 33.70 -15.97
C ARG A 200 0.76 34.38 -17.28
N GLU A 201 -0.22 33.81 -17.96
CA GLU A 201 -0.80 34.43 -19.17
C GLU A 201 -1.51 35.75 -18.87
N GLU A 202 -2.27 35.84 -17.78
CA GLU A 202 -2.93 37.08 -17.35
C GLU A 202 -1.91 38.16 -17.01
N ASP A 203 -0.87 37.83 -16.25
CA ASP A 203 0.23 38.75 -15.92
C ASP A 203 0.99 39.23 -17.17
N GLU A 204 1.17 38.35 -18.16
CA GLU A 204 1.80 38.71 -19.43
C GLU A 204 0.89 39.65 -20.25
N ARG A 205 -0.42 39.36 -20.32
CA ARG A 205 -1.40 40.25 -20.98
C ARG A 205 -1.46 41.61 -20.32
N GLN A 206 -1.43 41.67 -18.98
CA GLN A 206 -1.39 42.93 -18.25
C GLN A 206 -0.12 43.71 -18.53
N ARG A 207 1.05 43.05 -18.56
CA ARG A 207 2.31 43.71 -18.93
C ARG A 207 2.28 44.27 -20.35
N ARG A 208 1.83 43.49 -21.33
CA ARG A 208 1.66 43.96 -22.72
C ARG A 208 0.70 45.15 -22.80
N ALA A 209 -0.39 45.14 -22.04
CA ALA A 209 -1.34 46.25 -21.99
C ALA A 209 -0.73 47.51 -21.34
N GLN A 210 0.04 47.36 -20.26
CA GLN A 210 0.75 48.46 -19.61
C GLN A 210 1.82 49.06 -20.52
N GLU A 211 2.58 48.21 -21.22
CA GLU A 211 3.57 48.64 -22.21
C GLU A 211 2.91 49.42 -23.35
N MET A 212 1.83 48.88 -23.94
CA MET A 212 1.06 49.59 -24.97
C MET A 212 0.51 50.93 -24.47
N LYS A 213 -0.03 50.96 -23.24
CA LYS A 213 -0.52 52.20 -22.60
C LYS A 213 0.61 53.22 -22.46
N PHE A 214 1.78 52.77 -22.03
CA PHE A 214 2.98 53.61 -21.90
C PHE A 214 3.44 54.14 -23.27
N THR A 215 3.54 53.28 -24.30
CA THR A 215 3.93 53.67 -25.66
C THR A 215 2.97 54.69 -26.28
N ILE A 216 1.66 54.51 -26.12
CA ILE A 216 0.64 55.45 -26.59
C ILE A 216 0.78 56.80 -25.86
N SER A 217 0.96 56.77 -24.53
CA SER A 217 1.16 57.99 -23.73
C SER A 217 2.40 58.75 -24.19
N THR A 218 3.54 58.08 -24.33
CA THR A 218 4.80 58.70 -24.78
C THR A 218 4.67 59.28 -26.20
N THR A 219 4.03 58.56 -27.12
CA THR A 219 3.80 59.05 -28.49
C THR A 219 2.90 60.29 -28.50
N ILE A 220 1.82 60.29 -27.71
CA ILE A 220 0.90 61.43 -27.59
C ILE A 220 1.61 62.62 -26.93
N GLU A 221 2.38 62.39 -25.87
CA GLU A 221 3.19 63.43 -25.23
C GLU A 221 4.20 64.02 -26.22
N GLU A 222 4.91 63.20 -26.99
CA GLU A 222 5.81 63.69 -28.02
C GLU A 222 5.09 64.53 -29.09
N VAL A 223 3.91 64.12 -29.54
CA VAL A 223 3.12 64.86 -30.55
C VAL A 223 2.54 66.16 -29.99
N LEU A 224 2.04 66.15 -28.74
CA LEU A 224 1.45 67.33 -28.09
C LEU A 224 2.51 68.35 -27.63
N PHE A 225 3.66 67.89 -27.11
CA PHE A 225 4.67 68.76 -26.51
C PHE A 225 5.79 69.20 -27.47
N LYS A 226 5.93 68.60 -28.67
CA LYS A 226 6.79 69.14 -29.74
C LYS A 226 6.19 70.37 -30.44
N GLY A 227 4.92 70.71 -30.18
CA GLY A 227 4.21 71.83 -30.80
C GLY A 227 4.15 73.15 -30.02
N GLY A 228 4.48 73.21 -28.73
CA GLY A 228 4.50 74.49 -28.02
C GLY A 228 4.50 74.47 -26.48
N VAL A 229 5.37 75.33 -25.94
CA VAL A 229 5.43 75.92 -24.57
C VAL A 229 5.57 74.96 -23.38
N ARG A 230 6.75 75.04 -22.74
CA ARG A 230 7.13 74.39 -21.47
C ARG A 230 6.16 74.76 -20.35
N VAL A 231 5.31 73.83 -19.91
CA VAL A 231 4.69 73.86 -18.58
C VAL A 231 5.24 72.71 -17.77
N LYS A 232 6.25 73.03 -16.94
CA LYS A 232 6.76 72.14 -15.90
C LYS A 232 5.70 72.05 -14.79
N GLU A 233 5.41 70.82 -14.36
CA GLU A 233 4.69 70.44 -13.14
C GLU A 233 3.30 71.06 -12.93
N LYS A 234 2.26 70.34 -13.35
CA LYS A 234 0.97 70.35 -12.65
C LYS A 234 0.69 68.95 -12.13
N LYS A 235 0.58 68.81 -10.81
CA LYS A 235 0.00 67.60 -10.20
C LYS A 235 -1.46 67.52 -10.65
N LEU A 236 -1.91 66.32 -11.03
CA LEU A 236 -3.28 66.02 -11.47
C LEU A 236 -4.39 66.36 -10.44
N ASN A 237 -4.02 66.81 -9.23
CA ASN A 237 -4.95 67.21 -8.17
C ASN A 237 -5.36 68.70 -8.19
N ASP A 238 -4.82 69.54 -9.07
CA ASP A 238 -5.11 70.99 -9.07
C ASP A 238 -6.21 71.46 -10.04
N PHE A 239 -6.90 70.54 -10.74
CA PHE A 239 -8.12 70.90 -11.48
C PHE A 239 -9.33 70.93 -10.54
N SER A 240 -9.34 71.88 -9.60
CA SER A 240 -10.57 72.29 -8.92
C SER A 240 -11.33 73.29 -9.78
N TYR A 241 -12.62 73.01 -9.97
CA TYR A 241 -13.60 73.80 -10.71
C TYR A 241 -13.60 75.26 -10.26
N ASP A 242 -13.24 76.17 -11.16
CA ASP A 242 -13.68 77.56 -11.05
C ASP A 242 -13.73 78.19 -12.44
N GLY A 243 -14.91 78.72 -12.81
CA GLY A 243 -15.02 79.71 -13.89
C GLY A 243 -16.04 79.44 -15.00
N ILE A 244 -17.32 79.22 -14.67
CA ILE A 244 -18.41 79.75 -15.53
C ILE A 244 -19.25 80.69 -14.67
N GLY A 245 -18.86 81.97 -14.70
CA GLY A 245 -19.55 83.05 -14.00
C GLY A 245 -20.86 83.46 -14.69
N ARG A 246 -21.92 83.46 -13.88
CA ARG A 246 -23.07 84.41 -13.81
C ARG A 246 -23.59 85.03 -15.12
N GLN A 247 -24.88 84.83 -15.44
CA GLN A 247 -25.99 85.80 -15.16
C GLN A 247 -27.35 85.29 -15.68
N GLY A 248 -28.43 85.48 -14.91
CA GLY A 248 -29.83 85.39 -15.40
C GLY A 248 -30.78 84.67 -14.45
N ARG A 249 -31.90 85.29 -14.08
CA ARG A 249 -32.71 85.04 -12.88
C ARG A 249 -34.08 84.40 -13.19
N CYS A 250 -34.60 83.68 -12.19
CA CYS A 250 -36.03 83.41 -11.86
C CYS A 250 -36.87 82.45 -12.73
N GLY A 251 -37.43 81.43 -12.08
CA GLY A 251 -38.60 80.67 -12.55
C GLY A 251 -38.93 79.51 -11.61
N HIS A 252 -40.08 79.60 -10.95
CA HIS A 252 -40.63 78.69 -9.94
C HIS A 252 -41.12 77.35 -10.54
N GLN A 253 -41.37 76.39 -9.63
CA GLN A 253 -42.33 75.26 -9.71
C GLN A 253 -41.89 73.91 -10.30
N SER A 254 -41.71 72.96 -9.37
CA SER A 254 -42.54 71.76 -9.15
C SER A 254 -42.93 70.84 -10.33
N GLY A 255 -42.67 69.55 -10.14
CA GLY A 255 -43.20 68.39 -10.89
C GLY A 255 -42.08 67.64 -11.62
N GLY A 256 -41.85 66.34 -11.50
CA GLY A 256 -42.68 65.20 -11.08
C GLY A 256 -42.32 64.04 -12.03
N PHE A 257 -42.28 62.80 -11.52
CA PHE A 257 -42.16 61.52 -12.26
C PHE A 257 -40.77 61.22 -12.87
N ALA A 258 -40.23 59.99 -12.86
CA ALA A 258 -40.60 58.71 -12.26
C ALA A 258 -39.32 57.84 -12.29
N GLU A 259 -38.94 57.23 -11.18
CA GLU A 259 -37.88 56.20 -11.16
C GLU A 259 -38.56 54.83 -11.11
N GLY A 260 -38.52 54.14 -12.26
CA GLY A 260 -39.00 52.78 -12.43
C GLY A 260 -38.03 51.78 -11.79
N VAL A 261 -38.55 51.05 -10.82
CA VAL A 261 -37.98 49.84 -10.23
C VAL A 261 -37.89 48.75 -11.30
N PHE A 262 -36.72 48.12 -11.45
CA PHE A 262 -36.65 46.73 -11.93
C PHE A 262 -35.55 45.97 -11.18
N GLN A 263 -35.96 45.26 -10.15
CA GLN A 263 -35.20 44.21 -9.47
C GLN A 263 -35.20 42.95 -10.35
N GLY A 264 -34.02 42.38 -10.58
CA GLY A 264 -33.86 41.08 -11.24
C GLY A 264 -34.28 39.91 -10.35
N PRO A 265 -34.71 38.78 -10.93
CA PRO A 265 -35.28 37.66 -10.18
C PRO A 265 -34.21 36.74 -9.58
N ARG A 266 -34.43 36.27 -8.35
CA ARG A 266 -33.76 35.12 -7.75
C ARG A 266 -34.67 33.90 -7.85
N GLU A 267 -34.12 32.82 -8.41
CA GLU A 267 -34.73 31.50 -8.52
C GLU A 267 -34.94 30.84 -7.15
N VAL A 268 -36.06 30.11 -7.06
CA VAL A 268 -36.53 29.33 -5.92
C VAL A 268 -36.23 27.85 -6.21
N TYR A 269 -35.61 27.14 -5.27
CA TYR A 269 -35.58 25.67 -5.29
C TYR A 269 -36.72 25.09 -4.44
N PRO A 270 -37.32 23.94 -4.84
CA PRO A 270 -38.48 23.36 -4.19
C PRO A 270 -38.10 22.37 -3.07
N ARG A 271 -39.03 22.16 -2.15
CA ARG A 271 -39.20 20.89 -1.45
C ARG A 271 -40.69 20.56 -1.37
#